data_AF-A0A937KZD7-F1
#
_entry.id   AF-A0A937KZD7-F1
#
_cell.length_a   1.000
_cell.length_b   1.000
_cell.length_c   1.000
_cell.angle_alpha   90.00
_cell.angle_beta   90.00
_cell.angle_gamma   90.00
#
_symmetry.space_group_name_H-M   'P 1'
#
loop_
_entity.id
_entity.type
_entity.pdbx_description
1 polymer ?
#
loop_
_entity_poly.entity_id
_entity_poly.type
_entity_poly.pdbx_seq_one_letter_code
_entity_poly.pdbx_strand_id
1 'polypeptide(L)'
;MRGLIILSLMLASSFAGAATTSAFEEAAELYRSQQFLEAKAAFTRLADQGSARASAILGMMSRFGEGGPVDLQKAYDFYLEAARAGHPPA
;
A
#
# COMPACT_ATOMS: atom_id res chain seq x y z
N MET A 1 -45.57 15.21 -13.10
CA MET A 1 -44.68 16.00 -13.98
C MET A 1 -43.97 17.05 -13.14
N ARG A 2 -42.64 17.10 -13.21
CA ARG A 2 -41.75 18.20 -12.78
C ARG A 2 -41.56 18.34 -11.26
N GLY A 3 -40.38 18.20 -10.67
CA GLY A 3 -39.06 17.98 -11.23
C GLY A 3 -38.12 17.52 -10.10
N LEU A 4 -37.35 16.49 -10.41
CA LEU A 4 -36.15 16.11 -9.69
C LEU A 4 -35.23 17.34 -9.60
N ILE A 5 -35.06 17.89 -8.40
CA ILE A 5 -33.92 18.77 -8.07
C ILE A 5 -33.24 18.18 -6.84
N ILE A 6 -32.71 16.98 -7.01
CA ILE A 6 -31.64 16.44 -6.15
C ILE A 6 -30.61 15.83 -7.10
N LEU A 7 -29.94 16.68 -7.86
CA LEU A 7 -28.88 16.25 -8.77
C LEU A 7 -27.75 17.26 -8.72
N SER A 8 -26.77 17.00 -7.86
CA SER A 8 -25.33 17.27 -8.04
C SER A 8 -24.62 17.33 -6.68
N LEU A 9 -24.66 16.21 -5.93
CA LEU A 9 -23.72 15.98 -4.85
C LEU A 9 -22.68 14.95 -5.35
N MET A 10 -21.41 15.28 -5.16
CA MET A 10 -20.24 14.41 -5.34
C MET A 10 -19.86 14.05 -6.78
N LEU A 11 -19.13 14.94 -7.46
CA LEU A 11 -18.13 14.49 -8.44
C LEU A 11 -16.86 15.35 -8.32
N ALA A 12 -16.25 15.29 -7.14
CA ALA A 12 -14.84 15.63 -6.98
C ALA A 12 -14.14 14.41 -6.41
N SER A 13 -12.95 14.10 -6.94
CA SER A 13 -11.98 13.07 -6.50
C SER A 13 -11.79 11.89 -7.45
N SER A 14 -11.47 12.18 -8.71
CA SER A 14 -10.74 11.24 -9.57
C SER A 14 -9.48 11.91 -10.12
N PHE A 15 -8.58 12.33 -9.24
CA PHE A 15 -7.18 12.61 -9.57
C PHE A 15 -6.24 12.09 -8.47
N ALA A 16 -6.50 10.89 -7.95
CA ALA A 16 -5.61 10.24 -6.97
C ALA A 16 -4.77 9.11 -7.59
N GLY A 17 -5.15 8.58 -8.76
CA GLY A 17 -4.55 7.36 -9.32
C GLY A 17 -3.14 7.51 -9.91
N ALA A 18 -2.73 8.72 -10.33
CA ALA A 18 -1.42 8.92 -10.96
C ALA A 18 -0.28 9.02 -9.93
N ALA A 19 -0.53 9.62 -8.76
CA ALA A 19 0.49 9.86 -7.75
C ALA A 19 0.88 8.59 -6.96
N THR A 20 -0.06 7.65 -6.81
CA THR A 20 0.19 6.40 -6.06
C THR A 20 1.09 5.44 -6.84
N THR A 21 1.02 5.44 -8.16
CA THR A 21 1.89 4.62 -9.03
C THR A 21 3.34 5.10 -8.94
N SER A 22 3.58 6.41 -9.05
CA SER A 22 4.94 6.95 -8.95
C SER A 22 5.52 6.77 -7.55
N ALA A 23 4.73 6.94 -6.49
CA ALA A 23 5.18 6.74 -5.11
C ALA A 23 5.53 5.26 -4.82
N PHE A 24 4.78 4.32 -5.40
CA PHE A 24 5.10 2.90 -5.30
C PHE A 24 6.38 2.55 -6.04
N GLU A 25 6.59 3.11 -7.24
CA GLU A 25 7.82 2.90 -8.01
C GLU A 25 9.05 3.43 -7.29
N GLU A 26 8.95 4.59 -6.65
CA GLU A 26 10.00 5.14 -5.79
C GLU A 26 10.31 4.19 -4.62
N ALA A 27 9.30 3.71 -3.90
CA ALA A 27 9.48 2.75 -2.80
C ALA A 27 10.13 1.44 -3.29
N ALA A 28 9.72 0.96 -4.46
CA ALA A 28 10.30 -0.23 -5.09
C ALA A 28 11.74 0.00 -5.53
N GLU A 29 12.11 1.22 -5.91
CA GLU A 29 13.49 1.55 -6.27
C GLU A 29 14.40 1.58 -5.04
N LEU A 30 13.94 2.18 -3.94
CA LEU A 30 14.63 2.11 -2.65
C LEU A 30 14.89 0.65 -2.26
N TYR A 31 13.88 -0.21 -2.44
CA TYR A 31 13.99 -1.64 -2.16
C TYR A 31 15.01 -2.33 -3.07
N ARG A 32 14.94 -2.11 -4.39
CA ARG A 32 15.89 -2.67 -5.37
C ARG A 32 17.32 -2.20 -5.11
N SER A 33 17.47 -0.97 -4.63
CA SER A 33 18.75 -0.38 -4.22
C SER A 33 19.19 -0.80 -2.81
N GLN A 34 18.50 -1.74 -2.18
CA GLN A 34 18.79 -2.27 -0.83
C GLN A 34 18.74 -1.22 0.29
N GLN A 35 18.09 -0.08 0.05
CA GLN A 35 17.83 0.96 1.05
C GLN A 35 16.60 0.56 1.87
N PHE A 36 16.75 -0.53 2.64
CA PHE A 36 15.62 -1.23 3.23
C PHE A 36 14.90 -0.43 4.32
N LEU A 37 15.60 0.46 5.05
CA LEU A 37 14.94 1.29 6.07
C LEU A 37 14.02 2.32 5.42
N GLU A 38 14.50 2.97 4.37
CA GLU A 38 13.78 3.96 3.57
C GLU A 38 12.63 3.30 2.80
N ALA A 39 12.89 2.15 2.18
CA ALA A 39 11.87 1.36 1.49
C ALA A 39 10.75 0.96 2.45
N LYS A 40 11.09 0.47 3.66
CA LYS A 40 10.10 0.10 4.67
C LYS A 40 9.24 1.28 5.09
N ALA A 41 9.85 2.44 5.30
CA ALA A 41 9.10 3.66 5.64
C ALA A 41 8.19 4.11 4.48
N ALA A 42 8.65 4.01 3.23
CA ALA A 42 7.86 4.34 2.06
C ALA A 42 6.67 3.36 1.86
N PHE A 43 6.92 2.05 1.96
CA PHE A 43 5.84 1.05 1.89
C PHE A 43 4.86 1.16 3.04
N THR A 44 5.31 1.53 4.25
CA THR A 44 4.41 1.80 5.39
C THR A 44 3.44 2.92 5.04
N ARG A 45 3.94 4.06 4.53
CA ARG A 45 3.07 5.16 4.09
C ARG A 45 2.08 4.76 3.00
N LEU A 46 2.46 3.87 2.10
CA LEU A 46 1.57 3.37 1.03
C LEU A 46 0.54 2.39 1.58
N ALA A 47 0.91 1.50 2.50
CA ALA A 47 0.00 0.60 3.20
C ALA A 47 -1.04 1.39 4.01
N ASP A 48 -0.61 2.45 4.71
CA ASP A 48 -1.49 3.38 5.44
C ASP A 48 -2.51 4.08 4.52
N GLN A 49 -2.19 4.20 3.22
CA GLN A 49 -3.09 4.73 2.18
C GLN A 49 -4.00 3.65 1.56
N GLY A 50 -3.94 2.41 2.06
CA GLY A 50 -4.74 1.29 1.59
C GLY A 50 -4.11 0.46 0.47
N SER A 51 -2.81 0.63 0.20
CA SER A 51 -2.11 -0.17 -0.81
C SER A 51 -1.88 -1.60 -0.31
N ALA A 52 -2.80 -2.50 -0.66
CA ALA A 52 -2.69 -3.93 -0.34
C ALA A 52 -1.37 -4.56 -0.85
N ARG A 53 -0.85 -4.07 -1.97
CA ARG A 53 0.46 -4.48 -2.52
C ARG A 53 1.61 -4.04 -1.61
N ALA A 54 1.55 -2.84 -1.03
CA ALA A 54 2.56 -2.37 -0.11
C ALA A 54 2.55 -3.18 1.20
N SER A 55 1.36 -3.51 1.73
CA SER A 55 1.23 -4.41 2.89
C SER A 55 1.87 -5.78 2.60
N ALA A 56 1.65 -6.35 1.42
CA ALA A 56 2.31 -7.61 1.03
C ALA A 56 3.85 -7.50 1.01
N ILE A 57 4.40 -6.37 0.54
CA ILE A 57 5.86 -6.14 0.57
C ILE A 57 6.37 -5.97 2.00
N LEU A 58 5.67 -5.24 2.87
CA LEU A 58 6.04 -5.14 4.29
C LEU A 58 6.04 -6.51 5.00
N GLY A 59 5.12 -7.39 4.60
CA GLY A 59 5.12 -8.79 5.03
C GLY A 59 6.40 -9.52 4.63
N MET A 60 6.80 -9.37 3.37
CA MET A 60 8.06 -9.92 2.85
C MET A 60 9.29 -9.37 3.58
N MET A 61 9.37 -8.05 3.75
CA MET A 61 10.47 -7.40 4.43
C MET A 61 10.60 -7.88 5.88
N SER A 62 9.47 -8.03 6.57
CA SER A 62 9.45 -8.52 7.96
C SER A 62 9.86 -9.98 8.05
N ARG A 63 9.48 -10.81 7.07
CA ARG A 63 9.90 -12.22 6.98
C ARG A 63 11.41 -12.36 6.79
N PHE A 64 12.04 -11.50 5.99
CA PHE A 64 13.48 -11.57 5.69
C PHE A 64 14.35 -10.70 6.59
N GLY A 65 13.77 -9.87 7.46
CA GLY A 65 14.54 -8.93 8.28
C GLY A 65 15.14 -7.80 7.44
N GLU A 66 14.45 -7.37 6.39
CA GLU A 66 14.87 -6.25 5.57
C GLU A 66 14.42 -4.94 6.23
N GLY A 67 15.38 -4.11 6.64
CA GLY A 67 15.08 -2.87 7.37
C GLY A 67 14.60 -3.12 8.81
N GLY A 68 15.04 -4.22 9.42
CA GLY A 68 14.76 -4.55 10.83
C GLY A 68 15.10 -6.01 11.16
N PRO A 69 14.84 -6.48 12.38
CA PRO A 69 14.95 -7.91 12.68
C PRO A 69 13.88 -8.72 11.93
N VAL A 70 14.14 -10.01 11.73
CA VAL A 70 13.12 -10.98 11.28
C VAL A 70 11.98 -11.01 12.29
N ASP A 71 10.76 -10.81 11.80
CA ASP A 71 9.53 -10.82 12.59
C ASP A 71 8.41 -11.51 11.80
N LEU A 72 8.26 -12.81 12.05
CA LEU A 72 7.29 -13.65 11.34
C LEU A 72 5.84 -13.35 11.75
N GLN A 73 5.62 -12.88 12.98
CA GLN A 73 4.28 -12.50 13.43
C GLN A 73 3.83 -11.26 12.68
N LYS A 74 4.68 -10.23 12.62
CA LYS A 74 4.41 -9.03 11.84
C LYS A 74 4.28 -9.32 10.35
N ALA A 75 5.08 -10.25 9.82
CA ALA A 75 4.93 -10.70 8.43
C ALA A 75 3.54 -11.27 8.17
N TYR A 76 3.07 -12.16 9.04
CA TYR A 76 1.73 -12.74 8.97
C TYR A 76 0.64 -11.65 9.02
N ASP A 77 0.75 -10.71 9.95
CA ASP A 77 -0.25 -9.64 10.11
C ASP A 77 -0.38 -8.79 8.84
N PHE A 78 0.75 -8.41 8.23
CA PHE A 78 0.77 -7.67 6.97
C PHE A 78 0.23 -8.47 5.78
N TYR A 79 0.55 -9.77 5.69
CA TYR A 79 -0.02 -10.61 4.64
C TYR A 79 -1.53 -10.79 4.80
N LEU A 80 -2.01 -10.93 6.04
CA LEU A 80 -3.43 -11.03 6.33
C LEU A 80 -4.16 -9.74 5.95
N GLU A 81 -3.57 -8.58 6.24
CA GLU A 81 -4.08 -7.28 5.83
C GLU A 81 -4.18 -7.18 4.29
N ALA A 82 -3.11 -7.53 3.57
CA ALA A 82 -3.09 -7.55 2.11
C ALA A 82 -4.19 -8.46 1.54
N ALA A 83 -4.33 -9.67 2.10
CA ALA A 83 -5.35 -10.63 1.68
C ALA A 83 -6.77 -10.11 1.91
N ARG A 84 -7.03 -9.47 3.06
CA ARG A 84 -8.33 -8.84 3.37
C ARG A 84 -8.66 -7.69 2.43
N ALA A 85 -7.65 -6.98 1.93
CA ALA A 85 -7.79 -5.91 0.96
C ALA A 85 -7.83 -6.40 -0.51
N GLY A 86 -7.97 -7.71 -0.73
CA GLY A 86 -8.12 -8.30 -2.06
C GLY A 86 -6.81 -8.52 -2.82
N HIS A 87 -5.66 -8.37 -2.16
CA HIS A 87 -4.38 -8.79 -2.70
C HIS A 87 -4.09 -10.23 -2.25
N PRO A 88 -4.29 -11.23 -3.11
CA PRO A 88 -4.07 -12.61 -2.72
C PRO A 88 -2.61 -12.84 -2.30
N PRO A 89 -2.35 -13.83 -1.43
CA PRO A 89 -1.00 -14.31 -1.20
C PRO A 89 -0.36 -14.70 -2.54
N ALA A 90 0.92 -14.36 -2.71
CA ALA A 90 1.71 -14.80 -3.85
C ALA A 90 2.05 -16.30 -3.77
#